data_AF-A0A925DKA1-F1
#
_entry.id   AF-A0A925DKA1-F1
#
_cell.length_a   1.000
_cell.length_b   1.000
_cell.length_c   1.000
_cell.angle_alpha   90.00
_cell.angle_beta   90.00
_cell.angle_gamma   90.00
#
_symmetry.space_group_name_H-M   'P 1'
#
loop_
_entity.id
_entity.type
_entity.pdbx_description
1 polymer ?
#
loop_
_entity_poly.entity_id
_entity_poly.type
_entity_poly.pdbx_seq_one_letter_code
_entity_poly.pdbx_strand_id
1 'polypeptide(L)' 'KTTKNGFQTSGLSANVDVKPHSNVMWRTEVRYLNSVDDIFLNTKSNPVHTSLMAITSLTVSF' A
#
# COMPACT_ATOMS: atom_id res chain seq x y z
N LYS A 1 -18.55 -4.09 -11.94
CA LYS A 1 -17.60 -3.43 -12.87
C LYS A 1 -16.53 -4.45 -13.19
N THR A 2 -16.40 -4.90 -14.44
CA THR A 2 -15.40 -5.89 -14.85
C THR A 2 -14.18 -5.14 -15.38
N THR A 3 -12.97 -5.47 -14.91
CA THR A 3 -11.71 -4.95 -15.48
C THR A 3 -11.61 -5.41 -16.93
N LYS A 4 -11.56 -4.48 -17.89
CA LYS A 4 -11.58 -4.82 -19.32
C LYS A 4 -10.32 -5.57 -19.74
N ASN A 5 -9.22 -5.31 -19.06
CA ASN A 5 -7.91 -5.85 -19.38
C ASN A 5 -7.52 -7.05 -18.49
N GLY A 6 -8.43 -7.58 -17.68
CA GLY A 6 -8.08 -8.48 -16.58
C GLY A 6 -7.38 -7.71 -15.45
N PHE A 7 -7.37 -8.25 -14.23
CA PHE A 7 -6.82 -7.54 -13.07
C PHE A 7 -5.28 -7.47 -13.16
N GLN A 8 -4.77 -6.47 -13.87
CA GLN A 8 -3.35 -6.24 -14.12
C GLN A 8 -2.90 -4.99 -13.35
N THR A 9 -2.06 -5.18 -12.34
CA THR A 9 -1.51 -4.10 -11.50
C THR A 9 -0.04 -4.38 -11.23
N SER A 10 0.81 -3.38 -11.44
CA SER A 10 2.22 -3.40 -11.06
C SER A 10 2.47 -2.39 -9.96
N GLY A 11 3.55 -2.54 -9.20
CA GLY A 11 3.83 -1.61 -8.12
C GLY A 11 5.24 -1.72 -7.57
N LEU A 12 5.58 -0.72 -6.76
CA LEU A 12 6.81 -0.63 -5.99
C LEU A 12 6.44 -0.48 -4.51
N SER A 13 7.22 -1.08 -3.62
CA SER A 13 7.12 -0.82 -2.19
C SER A 13 8.49 -0.61 -1.56
N ALA A 14 8.51 0.22 -0.53
CA ALA A 14 9.66 0.41 0.34
C ALA A 14 9.19 0.26 1.79
N ASN A 15 9.93 -0.52 2.58
CA ASN A 15 9.67 -0.74 3.99
C ASN A 15 10.87 -0.32 4.83
N VAL A 16 10.57 0.22 6.02
CA VAL A 16 11.55 0.60 7.04
C VAL A 16 11.10 0.01 8.36
N ASP A 17 12.01 -0.71 9.00
CA ASP A 17 11.80 -1.36 10.30
C ASP A 17 12.67 -0.70 11.36
N VAL A 18 12.07 -0.29 12.47
CA VAL A 18 12.77 0.28 13.62
C VAL A 18 12.39 -0.46 14.91
N LYS A 19 13.37 -0.67 15.79
CA LYS A 19 13.18 -1.32 17.09
C LYS A 19 13.42 -0.30 18.21
N PRO A 20 12.39 0.46 18.64
CA PRO A 20 12.56 1.44 19.73
C PRO A 20 12.82 0.76 21.09
N HIS A 21 12.41 -0.51 21.25
CA HIS A 21 12.70 -1.34 22.41
C HIS A 21 12.97 -2.78 21.95
N SER A 22 13.64 -3.61 22.76
CA SER A 22 13.91 -5.02 22.46
C SER A 22 12.66 -5.87 22.15
N ASN A 23 11.52 -5.44 22.68
CA ASN A 23 10.23 -6.15 22.62
C ASN A 23 9.26 -5.48 21.66
N VAL A 24 9.68 -4.43 20.95
CA VAL A 24 8.83 -3.62 20.07
C VAL A 24 9.49 -3.50 18.71
N MET A 25 8.75 -3.87 17.66
CA MET A 25 9.12 -3.60 16.27
C MET A 25 8.08 -2.69 15.64
N TRP A 26 8.52 -1.59 15.06
CA TRP A 26 7.68 -0.70 14.27
C TRP A 26 8.12 -0.77 12.81
N ARG A 27 7.20 -1.15 11.91
CA ARG A 27 7.39 -1.09 10.47
C ARG A 27 6.57 0.05 9.86
N THR A 28 7.18 0.79 8.94
CA THR A 28 6.48 1.69 8.02
C THR A 28 6.71 1.22 6.59
N GLU A 29 5.65 1.13 5.79
CA GLU A 29 5.69 0.76 4.37
C GLU A 29 5.04 1.85 3.53
N VAL A 30 5.72 2.27 2.47
CA VAL A 30 5.12 3.09 1.40
C VAL A 30 4.99 2.21 0.16
N ARG A 31 3.80 2.20 -0.44
CA ARG A 31 3.47 1.41 -1.62
C ARG A 31 2.87 2.28 -2.71
N TYR A 32 3.39 2.14 -3.91
CA TYR A 32 2.84 2.74 -5.13
C TYR A 32 2.35 1.62 -6.05
N LEU A 33 1.11 1.71 -6.49
CA LEU A 33 0.47 0.78 -7.42
C LEU A 33 0.02 1.53 -8.67
N ASN A 34 0.15 0.89 -9.82
CA ASN A 34 -0.31 1.35 -11.11
C ASN A 34 -1.02 0.19 -11.83
N SER A 35 -2.28 0.37 -12.16
CA SER A 35 -3.11 -0.59 -12.88
C SER A 35 -3.36 -0.12 -14.31
N VAL A 36 -3.65 -1.06 -15.20
CA VAL A 36 -4.08 -0.75 -16.57
C VAL A 36 -5.50 -0.15 -16.59
N ASP A 37 -6.35 -0.55 -15.64
CA ASP A 37 -7.74 -0.08 -15.52
C ASP A 37 -7.89 0.87 -14.31
N ASP A 38 -8.88 1.78 -14.36
CA ASP A 38 -9.22 2.67 -13.24
C ASP A 38 -9.98 1.90 -12.13
N ILE A 39 -9.21 1.16 -11.33
CA ILE A 39 -9.72 0.29 -10.26
C ILE A 39 -9.57 0.88 -8.86
N PHE A 40 -8.79 1.95 -8.69
CA PHE A 40 -8.61 2.63 -7.41
C PHE A 40 -9.53 3.84 -7.31
N LEU A 41 -9.75 4.31 -6.10
CA LEU A 41 -10.48 5.55 -5.83
C LEU A 41 -9.53 6.55 -5.19
N ASN A 42 -9.54 7.78 -5.69
CA ASN A 42 -8.87 8.88 -5.00
C ASN A 42 -9.74 9.40 -3.84
N THR A 43 -9.22 10.39 -3.11
CA THR A 43 -9.91 10.98 -1.94
C THR A 43 -11.23 11.67 -2.26
N LYS A 44 -11.50 11.95 -3.54
CA LYS A 44 -12.78 12.51 -4.03
C LYS A 44 -13.70 11.41 -4.59
N SER A 45 -13.38 10.14 -4.35
CA SER A 45 -14.11 8.98 -4.87
C SER A 45 -14.15 8.88 -6.39
N ASN A 46 -13.22 9.54 -7.09
CA ASN A 46 -13.09 9.38 -8.54
C ASN A 46 -12.24 8.14 -8.86
N PRO A 47 -12.66 7.32 -9.83
CA PRO A 47 -11.84 6.23 -10.34
C PRO A 47 -10.50 6.73 -10.88
N VAL A 48 -9.41 6.07 -10.50
CA VAL A 48 -8.05 6.34 -10.96
C VAL A 48 -7.27 5.02 -11.11
N HIS A 49 -6.25 5.02 -11.96
CA HIS A 49 -5.39 3.87 -12.24
C HIS A 49 -4.21 3.74 -11.27
N THR A 50 -3.93 4.76 -10.44
CA THR A 50 -2.84 4.74 -9.47
C THR A 50 -3.32 4.76 -8.03
N SER A 51 -2.51 4.18 -7.14
CA SER A 51 -2.72 4.25 -5.70
C SER A 51 -1.39 4.45 -4.98
N LEU A 52 -1.33 5.44 -4.11
CA LEU A 52 -0.20 5.68 -3.21
C LEU A 52 -0.67 5.48 -1.77
N MET A 53 -0.04 4.55 -1.05
CA MET A 53 -0.43 4.16 0.30
C MET A 53 0.77 4.22 1.24
N ALA A 54 0.54 4.70 2.46
CA ALA A 54 1.48 4.60 3.57
C ALA A 54 0.82 3.79 4.68
N ILE A 55 1.51 2.76 5.16
CA ILE A 55 1.01 1.81 6.14
C ILE A 55 2.04 1.75 7.28
N THR A 56 1.56 1.73 8.51
CA THR A 56 2.40 1.55 9.70
C THR A 56 1.88 0.38 10.51
N SER A 57 2.78 -0.41 11.09
CA SER A 57 2.44 -1.51 12.00
C SER A 57 3.37 -1.53 13.21
N LEU A 58 2.83 -2.00 14.34
CA LEU A 58 3.54 -2.16 15.60
C LEU A 58 3.35 -3.59 16.10
N THR A 59 4.46 -4.28 16.37
CA THR A 59 4.49 -5.62 16.94
C THR A 59 5.11 -5.58 18.33
N VAL A 60 4.49 -6.23 19.31
CA VAL A 60 4.94 -6.32 20.71
C VAL A 60 5.09 -7.78 21.13
N SER A 61 6.20 -8.13 21.80
CA SER A 61 6.44 -9.46 22.37
C SER A 61 6.45 -9.42 23.91
N PHE A 62 5.74 -10.36 24.54
CA PHE A 62 5.58 -10.46 26.00
C PHE A 62 6.31 -11.67 26.59
#